data_AF-A0A1H6WTT5-F1
#
_entry.id   AF-A0A1H6WTT5-F1
#
_cell.length_a   1.000
_cell.length_b   1.000
_cell.length_c   1.000
_cell.angle_alpha   90.00
_cell.angle_beta   90.00
_cell.angle_gamma   90.00
#
_symmetry.space_group_name_H-M   'P 1'
#
loop_
_entity.id
_entity.type
_entity.pdbx_description
1 polymer ?
#
loop_
_entity_poly.entity_id
_entity_poly.type
_entity_poly.pdbx_seq_one_letter_code
_entity_poly.pdbx_strand_id
1 'polypeptide(L)'
;MFKQLPFWTAGAAAVMFTAGLKFLHYFKFIKWKPTGWAERYGVFADGPWAAKWLILLAAVFVLSLVLYYLLALTWKWKVSITAAVAGLLIAGMIEWLIVRPGGYGDFRQSISVPFAALTLVATRFINETAAFHKKQQADS
;
A
#
# COMPACT_ATOMS: atom_id res chain seq x y z
N MET A 1 -22.29 5.02 -12.18
CA MET A 1 -21.66 4.60 -10.90
C MET A 1 -20.23 4.07 -11.08
N PHE A 2 -19.97 3.19 -12.04
CA PHE A 2 -18.66 2.55 -12.26
C PHE A 2 -17.46 3.47 -12.55
N LYS A 3 -17.67 4.65 -13.16
CA LYS A 3 -16.58 5.62 -13.43
C LYS A 3 -15.86 6.11 -12.17
N GLN A 4 -16.56 6.16 -11.03
CA GLN A 4 -15.99 6.63 -9.75
C GLN A 4 -15.44 5.48 -8.89
N LEU A 5 -15.67 4.22 -9.28
CA LEU A 5 -15.24 3.05 -8.53
C LEU A 5 -13.73 3.05 -8.19
N PRO A 6 -12.81 3.43 -9.12
CA PRO A 6 -11.37 3.50 -8.81
C PRO A 6 -11.06 4.43 -7.62
N PHE A 7 -11.74 5.57 -7.54
CA PHE A 7 -11.53 6.56 -6.47
C PHE A 7 -12.06 6.04 -5.14
N TRP A 8 -13.23 5.39 -5.12
CA TRP A 8 -13.77 4.78 -3.90
C TRP A 8 -12.90 3.63 -3.40
N THR A 9 -12.42 2.76 -4.30
CA THR A 9 -11.50 1.67 -3.96
C THR A 9 -10.18 2.20 -3.41
N ALA A 10 -9.58 3.20 -4.06
CA ALA A 10 -8.35 3.82 -3.60
C ALA A 10 -8.53 4.51 -2.23
N GLY A 11 -9.67 5.18 -2.01
CA GLY A 11 -10.04 5.80 -0.73
C GLY A 11 -10.13 4.78 0.40
N ALA A 12 -10.92 3.72 0.18
CA ALA A 12 -11.08 2.64 1.15
C ALA A 12 -9.75 1.94 1.44
N ALA A 13 -8.96 1.63 0.41
CA ALA A 13 -7.65 1.02 0.56
C ALA A 13 -6.69 1.93 1.34
N ALA A 14 -6.67 3.23 1.06
CA ALA A 14 -5.80 4.17 1.76
C ALA A 14 -6.16 4.32 3.24
N VAL A 15 -7.45 4.43 3.57
CA VAL A 15 -7.91 4.48 4.96
C VAL A 15 -7.56 3.17 5.68
N MET A 16 -7.89 2.02 5.07
CA MET A 16 -7.57 0.71 5.64
C MET A 16 -6.07 0.52 5.87
N PHE A 17 -5.25 0.88 4.88
CA PHE A 17 -3.80 0.70 4.94
C PHE A 17 -3.16 1.65 5.96
N THR A 18 -3.56 2.92 5.99
CA THR A 18 -3.02 3.88 6.97
C THR A 18 -3.48 3.56 8.40
N ALA A 19 -4.72 3.14 8.59
CA ALA A 19 -5.20 2.63 9.88
C ALA A 19 -4.42 1.37 10.29
N GLY A 20 -4.20 0.45 9.36
CA GLY A 20 -3.38 -0.73 9.56
C GLY A 20 -1.94 -0.39 9.95
N LEU A 21 -1.31 0.57 9.29
CA LEU A 21 0.03 1.05 9.66
C LEU A 21 0.06 1.66 11.05
N LYS A 22 -0.96 2.42 11.44
CA LYS A 22 -1.09 2.97 12.78
C LYS A 22 -1.21 1.86 13.82
N PHE A 23 -2.01 0.83 13.54
CA PHE A 23 -2.13 -0.37 14.38
C PHE A 23 -0.79 -1.10 14.52
N LEU A 24 -0.13 -1.40 13.39
CA LEU A 24 1.16 -2.09 13.38
C LEU A 24 2.23 -1.30 14.16
N HIS A 25 2.23 0.03 14.03
CA HIS A 25 3.14 0.89 14.77
C HIS A 25 2.84 0.90 16.28
N TYR A 26 1.57 1.04 16.65
CA TYR A 26 1.14 1.08 18.05
C TYR A 26 1.51 -0.20 18.81
N PHE A 27 1.33 -1.36 18.18
CA PHE A 27 1.69 -2.67 18.76
C PHE A 27 3.16 -3.06 18.55
N LYS A 28 4.01 -2.16 18.01
CA LYS A 28 5.44 -2.40 17.73
C LYS A 28 5.72 -3.61 16.82
N PHE A 29 4.78 -3.94 15.93
CA PHE A 29 4.94 -4.99 14.92
C PHE A 29 5.85 -4.57 13.75
N ILE A 30 6.06 -3.27 13.58
CA ILE A 30 7.04 -2.70 12.67
C ILE A 30 8.12 -1.96 13.48
N LYS A 31 9.39 -2.12 13.07
CA LYS A 31 10.54 -1.47 13.72
C LYS A 31 10.67 0.01 13.33
N TRP A 32 10.09 0.41 12.21
CA TRP A 32 10.16 1.76 11.65
C TRP A 32 8.92 2.60 11.99
N LYS A 33 9.05 3.93 11.86
CA LYS A 33 7.98 4.90 12.11
C LYS A 33 7.28 5.26 10.79
N PRO A 34 5.96 5.05 10.65
CA PRO A 34 5.25 5.36 9.39
C PRO A 34 5.30 6.81 8.97
N THR A 35 5.35 7.74 9.91
CA THR A 35 5.49 9.18 9.65
C THR A 35 6.94 9.64 9.58
N GLY A 36 7.92 8.73 9.68
CA GLY A 36 9.35 9.04 9.68
C GLY A 36 9.87 9.64 8.36
N TRP A 37 9.01 9.67 7.32
CA TRP A 37 9.31 10.34 6.05
C TRP A 37 9.44 11.86 6.22
N ALA A 38 8.75 12.47 7.19
CA ALA A 38 8.73 13.92 7.37
C ALA A 38 10.11 14.44 7.79
N GLU A 39 10.73 13.79 8.78
CA GLU A 39 12.08 14.10 9.22
C GLU A 39 13.11 13.70 8.15
N ARG A 40 12.89 12.58 7.47
CA ARG A 40 13.83 12.02 6.51
C ARG A 40 13.99 12.86 5.24
N TYR A 41 12.90 13.43 4.74
CA TYR A 41 12.94 14.25 3.51
C TYR A 41 12.92 15.76 3.80
N GLY A 42 12.92 16.16 5.08
CA GLY A 42 12.76 17.55 5.48
C GLY A 42 11.40 18.17 5.13
N VAL A 43 10.44 17.34 4.70
CA VAL A 43 9.10 17.79 4.31
C VAL A 43 8.23 17.80 5.54
N PHE A 44 7.80 18.99 5.99
CA PHE A 44 6.87 19.12 7.11
C PHE A 44 7.40 18.51 8.43
N ALA A 45 8.72 18.55 8.64
CA ALA A 45 9.41 17.93 9.78
C ALA A 45 8.88 18.47 11.14
N ASP A 46 8.68 19.79 11.25
CA ASP A 46 8.15 20.45 12.45
C ASP A 46 6.62 20.51 12.49
N GLY A 47 5.95 19.89 11.51
CA GLY A 47 4.50 19.92 11.39
C GLY A 47 3.78 19.10 12.46
N PRO A 48 2.50 19.41 12.74
CA PRO A 48 1.68 18.65 13.67
C PRO A 48 1.62 17.16 13.29
N TRP A 49 1.63 16.28 14.30
CA TRP A 49 1.57 14.83 14.10
C TRP A 49 0.37 14.39 13.23
N ALA A 50 -0.80 15.00 13.42
CA ALA A 50 -1.98 14.71 12.61
C ALA A 50 -1.79 15.04 11.12
N ALA A 51 -1.08 16.13 10.81
CA ALA A 51 -0.79 16.52 9.43
C ALA A 51 0.12 15.49 8.72
N LYS A 52 1.11 14.92 9.44
CA LYS A 52 1.98 13.86 8.89
C LYS A 52 1.16 12.61 8.50
N TRP A 53 0.15 12.24 9.30
CA TRP A 53 -0.73 11.12 8.95
C TRP A 53 -1.68 11.45 7.79
N LEU A 54 -2.19 12.67 7.71
CA LEU A 54 -3.03 13.10 6.59
C LEU A 54 -2.26 13.11 5.27
N ILE A 55 -1.01 13.58 5.27
CA ILE A 55 -0.15 13.54 4.08
C ILE A 55 0.17 12.08 3.70
N LEU A 56 0.44 11.22 4.68
CA LEU A 56 0.63 9.79 4.42
C LEU A 56 -0.62 9.16 3.80
N LEU A 57 -1.82 9.49 4.30
CA LEU A 57 -3.09 9.03 3.74
C LEU A 57 -3.27 9.50 2.30
N ALA A 58 -3.00 10.77 2.02
CA ALA A 58 -3.08 11.32 0.66
C ALA A 58 -2.07 10.62 -0.28
N ALA A 59 -0.85 10.36 0.17
CA ALA A 59 0.16 9.65 -0.60
C ALA A 59 -0.27 8.21 -0.90
N VAL A 60 -0.75 7.47 0.11
CA VAL A 60 -1.25 6.10 -0.05
C VAL A 60 -2.48 6.05 -0.96
N PHE A 61 -3.34 7.08 -0.91
CA PHE A 61 -4.48 7.21 -1.83
C PHE A 61 -4.03 7.30 -3.29
N VAL A 62 -3.09 8.19 -3.59
CA VAL A 62 -2.55 8.33 -4.95
C VAL A 62 -1.88 7.04 -5.41
N LEU A 63 -1.07 6.41 -4.55
CA LEU A 63 -0.42 5.13 -4.85
C LEU A 63 -1.44 4.00 -5.10
N SER A 64 -2.50 3.93 -4.28
CA SER A 64 -3.56 2.92 -4.44
C SER A 64 -4.33 3.12 -5.74
N LEU A 65 -4.54 4.37 -6.16
CA LEU A 65 -5.19 4.70 -7.42
C LEU A 65 -4.33 4.31 -8.63
N VAL A 66 -3.02 4.60 -8.59
CA VAL A 66 -2.09 4.12 -9.61
C VAL A 66 -2.07 2.58 -9.66
N LEU A 67 -1.97 1.94 -8.50
CA LEU A 67 -1.97 0.48 -8.39
C LEU A 67 -3.26 -0.14 -8.94
N TYR A 68 -4.42 0.48 -8.69
CA TYR A 68 -5.69 0.05 -9.25
C TYR A 68 -5.65 -0.03 -10.78
N TYR A 69 -5.17 1.03 -11.45
CA TYR A 69 -5.11 1.06 -12.91
C TYR A 69 -4.09 0.05 -13.46
N LEU A 70 -2.95 -0.14 -12.78
CA LEU A 70 -1.97 -1.15 -13.16
C LEU A 70 -2.56 -2.57 -13.06
N LEU A 71 -3.23 -2.89 -11.96
CA LEU A 71 -3.83 -4.20 -11.75
C LEU A 71 -5.02 -4.45 -12.69
N ALA A 72 -5.76 -3.41 -13.06
CA ALA A 72 -6.81 -3.48 -14.06
C ALA A 72 -6.30 -3.97 -15.43
N LEU A 73 -5.02 -3.75 -15.78
CA LEU A 73 -4.42 -4.30 -17.01
C LEU A 73 -4.29 -5.82 -16.96
N THR A 74 -4.14 -6.38 -15.75
CA THR A 74 -3.95 -7.82 -15.52
C THR A 74 -5.26 -8.58 -15.27
N TRP A 75 -6.42 -7.98 -15.56
CA TRP A 75 -7.75 -8.53 -15.24
C TRP A 75 -8.06 -9.93 -15.78
N LYS A 76 -7.36 -10.35 -16.85
CA LYS A 76 -7.50 -11.69 -17.45
C LYS A 76 -6.76 -12.78 -16.66
N TRP A 77 -5.82 -12.40 -15.79
CA TRP A 77 -5.01 -13.33 -15.02
C TRP A 77 -5.71 -13.71 -13.72
N LYS A 78 -5.27 -14.81 -13.08
CA LYS A 78 -5.80 -15.22 -11.77
C LYS A 78 -5.47 -14.16 -10.71
N VAL A 79 -6.51 -13.49 -10.20
CA VAL A 79 -6.42 -12.39 -9.22
C VAL A 79 -5.56 -12.75 -8.00
N SER A 80 -5.69 -13.98 -7.48
CA SER A 80 -4.88 -14.44 -6.33
C SER A 80 -3.38 -14.41 -6.61
N ILE A 81 -2.95 -14.79 -7.82
CA ILE A 81 -1.53 -14.85 -8.19
C ILE A 81 -1.01 -13.43 -8.43
N THR A 82 -1.75 -12.63 -9.22
CA THR A 82 -1.34 -11.25 -9.53
C THR A 82 -1.29 -10.37 -8.28
N ALA A 83 -2.26 -10.51 -7.37
CA ALA A 83 -2.26 -9.78 -6.10
C ALA A 83 -1.10 -10.22 -5.18
N ALA A 84 -0.80 -11.52 -5.10
CA ALA A 84 0.29 -12.02 -4.28
C ALA A 84 1.65 -11.50 -4.77
N VAL A 85 1.91 -11.61 -6.08
CA VAL A 85 3.15 -11.13 -6.69
C VAL A 85 3.28 -9.62 -6.52
N ALA A 86 2.26 -8.85 -6.90
CA ALA A 86 2.29 -7.39 -6.77
C ALA A 86 2.44 -6.94 -5.31
N GLY A 87 1.71 -7.56 -4.38
CA GLY A 87 1.74 -7.18 -2.97
C GLY A 87 3.10 -7.48 -2.32
N LEU A 88 3.73 -8.61 -2.64
CA LEU A 88 5.06 -8.95 -2.14
C LEU A 88 6.14 -8.02 -2.73
N LEU A 89 6.05 -7.69 -4.02
CA LEU A 89 6.95 -6.72 -4.65
C LEU A 89 6.83 -5.35 -3.99
N ILE A 90 5.60 -4.85 -3.79
CA ILE A 90 5.34 -3.55 -3.15
C ILE A 90 5.86 -3.55 -1.71
N ALA A 91 5.54 -4.59 -0.93
CA ALA A 91 5.99 -4.70 0.45
C ALA A 91 7.52 -4.71 0.53
N GLY A 92 8.18 -5.53 -0.30
CA GLY A 92 9.63 -5.62 -0.35
C GLY A 92 10.28 -4.29 -0.76
N MET A 93 9.76 -3.62 -1.78
CA MET A 93 10.27 -2.32 -2.23
C MET A 93 10.11 -1.24 -1.16
N ILE A 94 8.94 -1.14 -0.52
CA ILE A 94 8.70 -0.15 0.53
C ILE A 94 9.60 -0.43 1.74
N GLU A 95 9.69 -1.68 2.18
CA GLU A 95 10.50 -2.04 3.34
C GLU A 95 11.99 -1.79 3.08
N TRP A 96 12.48 -2.11 1.87
CA TRP A 96 13.85 -1.83 1.46
C TRP A 96 14.14 -0.32 1.45
N LEU A 97 13.23 0.49 0.91
CA LEU A 97 13.35 1.93 0.89
C LEU A 97 13.36 2.52 2.30
N ILE A 98 12.54 1.99 3.22
CA ILE A 98 12.43 2.51 4.58
C ILE A 98 13.64 2.09 5.42
N VAL A 99 13.96 0.80 5.47
CA VAL A 99 15.00 0.24 6.35
C VAL A 99 16.42 0.54 5.86
N ARG A 100 16.63 0.63 4.53
CA ARG A 100 17.97 0.79 3.91
C ARG A 100 19.00 -0.22 4.46
N PRO A 101 18.73 -1.53 4.36
CA PRO A 101 19.66 -2.55 4.81
C PRO A 101 21.01 -2.40 4.11
N GLY A 102 22.10 -2.69 4.81
CA GLY A 102 23.45 -2.64 4.24
C GLY A 102 23.72 -3.71 3.17
N GLY A 103 22.84 -4.72 3.06
CA GLY A 103 22.87 -5.78 2.07
C GLY A 103 21.72 -6.78 2.25
N TYR A 104 21.67 -7.82 1.42
CA TYR A 104 20.57 -8.80 1.42
C TYR A 104 20.39 -9.57 2.74
N GLY A 105 21.49 -9.88 3.45
CA GLY A 105 21.43 -10.59 4.73
C GLY A 105 20.73 -9.78 5.83
N ASP A 106 21.06 -8.49 5.91
CA ASP A 106 20.45 -7.53 6.83
C ASP A 106 18.98 -7.27 6.48
N PHE A 107 18.68 -7.18 5.17
CA PHE A 107 17.30 -7.05 4.70
C PHE A 107 16.40 -8.19 5.19
N ARG A 108 16.86 -9.44 5.05
CA ARG A 108 16.10 -10.64 5.41
C ARG A 108 15.74 -10.68 6.90
N GLN A 109 16.58 -10.12 7.76
CA GLN A 109 16.32 -10.05 9.21
C GLN A 109 15.45 -8.85 9.62
N SER A 110 15.31 -7.87 8.73
CA SER A 110 14.58 -6.63 8.97
C SER A 110 13.15 -6.63 8.44
N ILE A 111 12.80 -7.59 7.59
CA ILE A 111 11.48 -7.66 6.94
C ILE A 111 10.35 -7.86 7.98
N SER A 112 9.28 -7.09 7.88
CA SER A 112 8.13 -7.18 8.76
C SER A 112 7.03 -8.00 8.09
N VAL A 113 6.86 -9.24 8.57
CA VAL A 113 5.76 -10.11 8.12
C VAL A 113 4.38 -9.45 8.30
N PRO A 114 4.08 -8.78 9.43
CA PRO A 114 2.81 -8.06 9.58
C PRO A 114 2.58 -6.95 8.54
N PHE A 115 3.64 -6.21 8.17
CA PHE A 115 3.55 -5.18 7.13
C PHE A 115 3.32 -5.80 5.74
N ALA A 116 4.03 -6.88 5.42
CA ALA A 116 3.81 -7.63 4.18
C ALA A 116 2.38 -8.18 4.08
N ALA A 117 1.85 -8.72 5.18
CA ALA A 117 0.47 -9.20 5.25
C ALA A 117 -0.55 -8.07 5.00
N LEU A 118 -0.38 -6.92 5.64
CA LEU A 118 -1.24 -5.74 5.41
C LEU A 118 -1.20 -5.29 3.94
N THR A 119 -0.01 -5.28 3.35
CA THR A 119 0.19 -4.91 1.93
C THR A 119 -0.46 -5.91 0.99
N LEU A 120 -0.36 -7.22 1.27
CA LEU A 120 -1.02 -8.27 0.50
C LEU A 120 -2.55 -8.14 0.55
N VAL A 121 -3.12 -7.88 1.73
CA VAL A 121 -4.57 -7.69 1.90
C VAL A 121 -5.04 -6.45 1.12
N ALA A 122 -4.36 -5.32 1.25
CA ALA A 122 -4.70 -4.10 0.51
C ALA A 122 -4.59 -4.29 -1.01
N THR A 123 -3.51 -4.92 -1.47
CA THR A 123 -3.30 -5.21 -2.89
C THR A 123 -4.37 -6.15 -3.42
N ARG A 124 -4.74 -7.18 -2.67
CA ARG A 124 -5.80 -8.12 -3.05
C ARG A 124 -7.15 -7.43 -3.18
N PHE A 125 -7.51 -6.59 -2.21
CA PHE A 125 -8.76 -5.82 -2.25
C PHE A 125 -8.83 -4.92 -3.51
N ILE A 126 -7.73 -4.21 -3.81
CA ILE A 126 -7.64 -3.38 -5.02
C ILE A 126 -7.76 -4.24 -6.28
N ASN A 127 -7.05 -5.36 -6.35
CA ASN A 127 -7.03 -6.23 -7.52
C ASN A 127 -8.39 -6.87 -7.82
N GLU A 128 -9.06 -7.41 -6.79
CA GLU A 128 -10.40 -8.01 -6.92
C GLU A 128 -11.39 -6.98 -7.48
N THR A 129 -11.36 -5.75 -6.95
CA THR A 129 -12.25 -4.69 -7.41
C THR A 129 -11.91 -4.20 -8.81
N ALA A 130 -10.61 -4.10 -9.14
CA ALA A 130 -10.15 -3.71 -10.47
C ALA A 130 -10.51 -4.75 -11.54
N ALA A 131 -10.28 -6.04 -11.26
CA ALA A 131 -10.61 -7.13 -12.16
C ALA A 131 -12.12 -7.26 -12.37
N PHE A 132 -12.92 -7.13 -11.31
CA PHE A 132 -14.38 -7.16 -11.39
C PHE A 132 -14.91 -6.01 -12.26
N HIS A 133 -14.44 -4.79 -12.03
CA HIS A 133 -14.85 -3.63 -12.83
C HIS A 133 -14.51 -3.80 -14.31
N LYS A 134 -13.32 -4.32 -14.61
CA LYS A 134 -12.90 -4.57 -16.00
C LYS A 134 -13.71 -5.65 -16.69
N LYS A 135 -14.09 -6.71 -15.98
CA LYS A 135 -14.99 -7.75 -16.51
C LYS A 135 -16.34 -7.16 -16.87
N GLN A 136 -16.95 -6.41 -15.96
CA GLN A 136 -18.24 -5.76 -16.23
C GLN A 136 -18.19 -4.80 -17.42
N GLN A 137 -17.10 -4.04 -17.57
CA GLN A 137 -16.90 -3.17 -18.74
C GLN A 137 -16.71 -3.95 -20.06
N ALA A 138 -16.23 -5.19 -20.01
CA ALA A 138 -16.03 -6.02 -21.20
C ALA A 138 -17.29 -6.82 -21.58
N ASP A 139 -18.17 -7.09 -20.60
CA ASP A 139 -19.43 -7.81 -20.77
C ASP A 139 -20.62 -6.87 -21.13
N SER A 140 -20.38 -5.55 -21.21
CA SER A 140 -21.36 -4.52 -21.61
C SER A 140 -21.08 -3.95 -22.99
#